data_AF-F7NG63-F1
#
_entry.id   AF-F7NG63-F1
#
_cell.length_a   1.000
_cell.length_b   1.000
_cell.length_c   1.000
_cell.angle_alpha   90.00
_cell.angle_beta   90.00
_cell.angle_gamma   90.00
#
_symmetry.space_group_name_H-M   'P 1'
#
loop_
_entity.id
_entity.type
_entity.pdbx_description
1 polymer ?
#
loop_
_entity_poly.entity_id
_entity_poly.type
_entity_poly.pdbx_seq_one_letter_code
_entity_poly.pdbx_strand_id
1 'polypeptide(L)'
;MTEHDAQNSETPKNFFLRKKRWLIAAMVIFFLGITIVAAGLKAGENPRFCANCHIIEPYYQSWKEGPLLAARHSAENVNCTDCHQATIVEKMHEGFAYVTGQYEDPLKERSATREDCLKCHQDDWQQTVTATQYDHRNPHDSHLGEIDCSLCHKMHRTSEVYCAQCHEFDWFKKLGSDWKQSQ
;
A
#
# COMPACT_ATOMS: atom_id res chain seq x y z
N MET A 1 -74.87 -39.20 4.06
CA MET A 1 -73.67 -39.49 3.25
C MET A 1 -73.15 -38.13 2.81
N THR A 2 -72.30 -37.52 3.66
CA THR A 2 -70.87 -37.18 3.38
C THR A 2 -70.75 -36.09 2.30
N GLU A 3 -70.03 -34.98 2.47
CA GLU A 3 -68.89 -34.65 3.33
C GLU A 3 -68.78 -33.12 3.46
N HIS A 4 -68.18 -32.68 4.57
CA HIS A 4 -67.87 -31.28 4.86
C HIS A 4 -66.57 -30.86 4.14
N ASP A 5 -66.64 -29.89 3.22
CA ASP A 5 -65.45 -29.17 2.76
C ASP A 5 -65.21 -27.94 3.65
N ALA A 6 -64.32 -28.09 4.63
CA ALA A 6 -63.82 -26.99 5.45
C ALA A 6 -62.63 -26.33 4.75
N GLN A 7 -62.88 -25.22 4.06
CA GLN A 7 -61.82 -24.40 3.47
C GLN A 7 -61.08 -23.62 4.58
N ASN A 8 -59.87 -24.07 4.88
CA ASN A 8 -58.97 -23.49 5.88
C ASN A 8 -58.53 -22.08 5.45
N SER A 9 -58.99 -21.05 6.17
CA SER A 9 -58.60 -19.65 5.91
C SER A 9 -57.32 -19.32 6.68
N GLU A 10 -56.20 -19.21 5.97
CA GLU A 10 -54.97 -18.69 6.58
C GLU A 10 -55.19 -17.22 6.99
N THR A 11 -55.11 -16.97 8.31
CA THR A 11 -55.43 -15.67 8.90
C THR A 11 -54.41 -14.57 8.56
N PRO A 12 -54.84 -13.30 8.41
CA PRO A 12 -54.00 -12.17 7.98
C PRO A 12 -52.84 -11.82 8.93
N LYS A 13 -52.88 -12.29 10.18
CA LYS A 13 -51.79 -12.11 11.17
C LYS A 13 -50.50 -12.80 10.74
N ASN A 14 -50.59 -13.97 10.11
CA ASN A 14 -49.41 -14.73 9.66
C ASN A 14 -48.67 -14.02 8.53
N PHE A 15 -49.39 -13.32 7.65
CA PHE A 15 -48.80 -12.54 6.57
C PHE A 15 -48.03 -11.31 7.10
N PHE A 16 -48.61 -10.56 8.05
CA PHE A 16 -47.94 -9.40 8.67
C PHE A 16 -46.72 -9.81 9.51
N LEU A 17 -46.82 -10.89 10.28
CA LEU A 17 -45.69 -11.41 11.07
C LEU A 17 -44.56 -11.95 10.18
N ARG A 18 -44.89 -12.60 9.05
CA ARG A 18 -43.91 -13.06 8.07
C ARG A 18 -43.23 -11.87 7.37
N LYS A 19 -43.98 -10.84 6.95
CA LYS A 19 -43.43 -9.60 6.41
C LYS A 19 -42.49 -8.89 7.40
N LYS A 20 -42.88 -8.79 8.68
CA LYS A 20 -42.02 -8.19 9.73
C LYS A 20 -40.72 -8.97 9.94
N ARG A 21 -40.77 -10.32 9.89
CA ARG A 21 -39.57 -11.17 9.95
C ARG A 21 -38.63 -10.97 8.75
N TRP A 22 -39.17 -10.87 7.53
CA TRP A 22 -38.38 -10.56 6.33
C TRP A 22 -37.76 -9.16 6.38
N LEU A 23 -38.49 -8.16 6.87
CA LEU A 23 -37.96 -6.81 7.06
C LEU A 23 -36.84 -6.78 8.11
N ILE A 24 -37.00 -7.49 9.24
CA ILE A 24 -35.95 -7.60 10.26
C ILE A 24 -34.73 -8.35 9.69
N ALA A 25 -34.94 -9.45 8.96
CA ALA A 25 -33.84 -10.20 8.35
C ALA A 25 -33.08 -9.35 7.31
N ALA A 26 -33.79 -8.64 6.44
CA ALA A 26 -33.18 -7.73 5.47
C ALA A 26 -32.38 -6.61 6.15
N MET A 27 -32.93 -6.04 7.22
CA MET A 27 -32.25 -5.02 8.03
C MET A 27 -30.99 -5.58 8.72
N VAL A 28 -31.06 -6.78 9.29
CA VAL A 28 -29.90 -7.45 9.89
C VAL A 28 -28.82 -7.71 8.84
N ILE A 29 -29.19 -8.21 7.65
CA ILE A 29 -28.25 -8.43 6.54
C ILE A 29 -27.62 -7.11 6.10
N PHE A 30 -28.41 -6.04 6.01
CA PHE A 30 -27.91 -4.72 5.63
C PHE A 30 -26.89 -4.19 6.64
N PHE A 31 -27.19 -4.22 7.94
CA PHE A 31 -26.25 -3.79 8.98
C PHE A 31 -25.02 -4.69 9.03
N LEU A 32 -25.18 -6.01 8.88
CA LEU A 32 -24.06 -6.94 8.79
C LEU A 32 -23.15 -6.60 7.60
N GLY A 33 -23.73 -6.33 6.43
CA GLY A 33 -23.00 -5.89 5.24
C GLY A 33 -22.19 -4.62 5.50
N ILE A 34 -22.79 -3.61 6.13
CA ILE A 34 -22.08 -2.37 6.52
C ILE A 34 -20.92 -2.68 7.46
N THR A 35 -21.12 -3.51 8.49
CA THR A 35 -20.05 -3.83 9.44
C THR A 35 -18.88 -4.56 8.77
N ILE A 36 -19.16 -5.46 7.82
CA ILE A 36 -18.12 -6.18 7.07
C ILE A 36 -17.31 -5.21 6.19
N VAL A 37 -17.99 -4.32 5.45
CA VAL A 37 -17.32 -3.34 4.59
C VAL A 37 -16.44 -2.40 5.42
N ALA A 38 -16.98 -1.88 6.54
CA ALA A 38 -16.21 -1.02 7.43
C ALA A 38 -14.97 -1.73 8.00
N ALA A 39 -15.11 -2.99 8.42
CA ALA A 39 -14.00 -3.79 8.92
C ALA A 39 -12.95 -4.05 7.83
N GLY A 40 -13.36 -4.34 6.60
CA GLY A 40 -12.45 -4.54 5.47
C GLY A 40 -11.67 -3.28 5.10
N LEU A 41 -12.34 -2.12 5.08
CA LEU A 41 -11.68 -0.84 4.85
C LEU A 41 -10.64 -0.53 5.94
N LYS A 42 -11.00 -0.78 7.20
CA LYS A 42 -10.08 -0.57 8.34
C LYS A 42 -8.90 -1.55 8.30
N ALA A 43 -9.12 -2.80 7.92
CA ALA A 43 -8.06 -3.78 7.74
C ALA A 43 -7.09 -3.36 6.62
N GLY A 44 -7.59 -2.74 5.55
CA GLY A 44 -6.81 -2.21 4.43
C GLY A 44 -5.89 -1.04 4.74
N GLU A 45 -5.91 -0.51 5.97
CA GLU A 45 -4.94 0.47 6.48
C GLU A 45 -3.74 -0.20 7.15
N ASN A 46 -3.82 -1.50 7.48
CA ASN A 46 -2.75 -2.22 8.15
C ASN A 46 -1.78 -2.80 7.10
N PRO A 47 -0.48 -2.46 7.14
CA PRO A 47 0.53 -3.00 6.22
C PRO A 47 0.56 -4.53 6.13
N ARG A 48 0.28 -5.24 7.24
CA ARG A 48 0.23 -6.71 7.28
C ARG A 48 -0.95 -7.29 6.51
N PHE A 49 -2.04 -6.54 6.36
CA PHE A 49 -3.19 -7.01 5.60
C PHE A 49 -2.87 -7.07 4.10
N CYS A 50 -2.12 -6.09 3.60
CA CYS A 50 -1.76 -5.99 2.19
C CYS A 50 -1.05 -7.27 1.70
N ALA A 51 -0.13 -7.83 2.50
CA ALA A 51 0.54 -9.11 2.24
C ALA A 51 -0.39 -10.31 1.97
N ASN A 52 -1.64 -10.28 2.46
CA ASN A 52 -2.57 -11.40 2.33
C ASN A 52 -3.54 -11.25 1.14
N CYS A 53 -3.60 -10.08 0.51
CA CYS A 53 -4.60 -9.78 -0.52
C CYS A 53 -4.05 -9.66 -1.94
N HIS A 54 -2.76 -9.38 -2.12
CA HIS A 54 -2.08 -9.30 -3.42
C HIS A 54 -0.58 -9.63 -3.29
N ILE A 55 0.14 -9.74 -4.41
CA ILE A 55 1.53 -10.24 -4.49
C ILE A 55 2.58 -9.24 -3.97
N ILE A 56 2.44 -8.78 -2.73
CA ILE A 56 3.37 -7.81 -2.13
C ILE A 56 4.17 -8.35 -0.93
N GLU A 57 4.04 -9.63 -0.58
CA GLU A 57 4.69 -10.21 0.60
C GLU A 57 6.22 -9.92 0.67
N PRO A 58 7.00 -10.05 -0.42
CA PRO A 58 8.43 -9.69 -0.37
C PRO A 58 8.68 -8.21 -0.02
N TYR A 59 7.81 -7.32 -0.50
CA TYR A 59 7.88 -5.89 -0.25
C TYR A 59 7.47 -5.56 1.18
N TYR A 60 6.42 -6.22 1.69
CA TYR A 60 6.03 -6.13 3.10
C TYR A 60 7.18 -6.54 4.02
N GLN A 61 7.87 -7.64 3.73
CA GLN A 61 9.01 -8.06 4.55
C GLN A 61 10.15 -7.05 4.50
N SER A 62 10.49 -6.52 3.31
CA SER A 62 11.53 -5.48 3.17
C SER A 62 11.17 -4.15 3.88
N TRP A 63 9.88 -3.88 4.05
CA TRP A 63 9.38 -2.74 4.81
C TRP A 63 9.38 -3.03 6.30
N LYS A 64 8.95 -4.21 6.72
CA LYS A 64 8.86 -4.59 8.14
C LYS A 64 10.24 -4.62 8.80
N GLU A 65 11.24 -5.15 8.11
CA GLU A 65 12.58 -5.35 8.66
C GLU A 65 13.65 -5.44 7.57
N GLY A 66 14.91 -5.32 7.98
CA GLY A 66 16.07 -5.49 7.12
C GLY A 66 16.83 -4.19 6.83
N PRO A 67 17.83 -4.24 5.94
CA PRO A 67 18.74 -3.12 5.72
C PRO A 67 18.17 -2.06 4.76
N LEU A 68 17.13 -2.39 4.00
CA LEU A 68 16.63 -1.56 2.90
C LEU A 68 15.96 -0.29 3.40
N LEU A 69 15.85 0.71 2.52
CA LEU A 69 15.32 2.03 2.88
C LEU A 69 13.85 1.97 3.37
N ALA A 70 13.06 1.02 2.87
CA ALA A 70 11.70 0.80 3.35
C ALA A 70 11.63 0.45 4.86
N ALA A 71 12.60 -0.32 5.37
CA ALA A 71 12.66 -0.65 6.80
C ALA A 71 12.97 0.57 7.68
N ARG A 72 13.79 1.51 7.19
CA ARG A 72 14.03 2.78 7.89
C ARG A 72 12.77 3.64 7.98
N HIS A 73 11.96 3.66 6.92
CA HIS A 73 10.67 4.35 6.93
C HIS A 73 9.65 3.67 7.85
N SER A 74 9.63 2.33 7.91
CA SER A 74 8.80 1.60 8.86
C SER A 74 9.16 1.91 10.32
N ALA A 75 10.46 2.05 10.63
CA ALA A 75 10.93 2.44 11.96
C ALA A 75 10.42 3.82 12.40
N GLU A 76 10.14 4.71 11.43
CA GLU A 76 9.53 6.04 11.64
C GLU A 76 7.99 6.02 11.51
N ASN A 77 7.36 4.85 11.57
CA ASN A 77 5.91 4.62 11.47
C ASN A 77 5.27 5.04 10.12
N VAL A 78 6.06 5.10 9.04
CA VAL A 78 5.53 5.33 7.69
C VAL A 78 4.96 4.02 7.14
N ASN A 79 3.68 4.03 6.79
CA ASN A 79 2.93 2.88 6.27
C ASN A 79 2.96 2.82 4.75
N CYS A 80 2.57 1.66 4.19
CA CYS A 80 2.54 1.45 2.74
C CYS A 80 1.73 2.52 2.00
N THR A 81 0.57 2.91 2.53
CA THR A 81 -0.37 3.85 1.89
C THR A 81 0.06 5.31 1.95
N ASP A 82 1.06 5.64 2.75
CA ASP A 82 1.59 7.01 2.83
C ASP A 82 2.31 7.37 1.52
N CYS A 83 2.87 6.35 0.84
CA CYS A 83 3.44 6.46 -0.51
C CYS A 83 2.59 5.75 -1.58
N HIS A 84 2.11 4.53 -1.32
CA HIS A 84 1.29 3.72 -2.25
C HIS A 84 -0.19 4.03 -2.09
N GLN A 85 -0.57 5.24 -2.51
CA GLN A 85 -1.97 5.62 -2.57
C GLN A 85 -2.67 4.83 -3.68
N ALA A 86 -3.77 4.20 -3.32
CA ALA A 86 -4.65 3.48 -4.24
C ALA A 86 -6.09 3.71 -3.81
N THR A 87 -6.95 3.97 -4.78
CA THR A 87 -8.40 4.05 -4.60
C THR A 87 -8.95 2.69 -4.18
N ILE A 88 -10.14 2.69 -3.58
CA ILE A 88 -10.83 1.47 -3.18
C ILE A 88 -11.08 0.55 -4.39
N VAL A 89 -11.38 1.14 -5.56
CA VAL A 89 -11.61 0.40 -6.81
C VAL A 89 -10.33 -0.30 -7.27
N GLU A 90 -9.19 0.38 -7.23
CA GLU A 90 -7.89 -0.22 -7.57
C GLU A 90 -7.53 -1.36 -6.62
N LYS A 91 -7.70 -1.17 -5.31
CA LYS A 91 -7.47 -2.23 -4.31
C LYS A 91 -8.36 -3.46 -4.56
N MET A 92 -9.63 -3.25 -4.93
CA MET A 92 -10.54 -4.34 -5.29
C MET A 92 -10.09 -5.09 -6.55
N HIS A 93 -9.63 -4.36 -7.57
CA HIS A 93 -9.09 -4.98 -8.79
C HIS A 93 -7.81 -5.77 -8.52
N GLU A 94 -6.89 -5.24 -7.71
CA GLU A 94 -5.67 -5.95 -7.30
C GLU A 94 -6.01 -7.25 -6.54
N GLY A 95 -6.97 -7.19 -5.62
CA GLY A 95 -7.44 -8.38 -4.90
C GLY A 95 -8.10 -9.42 -5.82
N PHE A 96 -8.91 -8.98 -6.78
CA PHE A 96 -9.51 -9.85 -7.78
C PHE A 96 -8.45 -10.51 -8.68
N ALA A 97 -7.49 -9.71 -9.15
CA ALA A 97 -6.36 -10.20 -9.93
C ALA A 97 -5.57 -11.26 -9.16
N TYR A 98 -5.32 -11.05 -7.86
CA TYR A 98 -4.63 -12.03 -7.02
C TYR A 98 -5.38 -13.37 -6.92
N VAL A 99 -6.67 -13.35 -6.57
CA VAL A 99 -7.46 -14.58 -6.40
C VAL A 99 -7.74 -15.32 -7.71
N THR A 100 -7.76 -14.60 -8.84
CA THR A 100 -7.93 -15.20 -10.18
C THR A 100 -6.62 -15.56 -10.87
N GLY A 101 -5.47 -15.22 -10.27
CA GLY A 101 -4.15 -15.45 -10.85
C GLY A 101 -3.80 -14.51 -12.02
N GLN A 102 -4.51 -13.39 -12.16
CA GLN A 102 -4.34 -12.39 -13.23
C GLN A 102 -3.45 -11.22 -12.79
N TYR A 103 -2.32 -11.49 -12.15
CA TYR A 103 -1.37 -10.48 -11.68
C TYR A 103 -0.03 -10.57 -12.42
N GLU A 104 0.74 -9.49 -12.40
CA GLU A 104 2.10 -9.44 -12.94
C GLU A 104 3.13 -9.88 -11.89
N ASP A 105 4.10 -10.71 -12.30
CA ASP A 105 5.25 -11.12 -11.51
C ASP A 105 6.52 -11.17 -12.40
N PRO A 106 7.54 -10.30 -12.16
CA PRO A 106 7.64 -9.34 -11.07
C PRO A 106 6.67 -8.16 -11.24
N LEU A 107 6.22 -7.60 -10.11
CA LEU A 107 5.41 -6.38 -10.12
C LEU A 107 6.16 -5.25 -10.82
N LYS A 108 5.44 -4.50 -11.66
CA LYS A 108 5.96 -3.29 -12.26
C LYS A 108 6.36 -2.28 -11.18
N GLU A 109 7.61 -1.82 -11.25
CA GLU A 109 8.13 -0.79 -10.35
C GLU A 109 7.34 0.51 -10.52
N ARG A 110 6.91 1.09 -9.40
CA ARG A 110 6.33 2.42 -9.35
C ARG A 110 7.45 3.43 -9.14
N SER A 111 7.52 4.47 -9.97
CA SER A 111 8.41 5.60 -9.73
C SER A 111 7.72 6.59 -8.78
N ALA A 112 8.36 6.88 -7.64
CA ALA A 112 7.97 8.00 -6.79
C ALA A 112 8.68 9.27 -7.28
N THR A 113 7.94 10.38 -7.35
CA THR A 113 8.55 11.65 -7.76
C THR A 113 9.26 12.31 -6.58
N ARG A 114 10.07 13.32 -6.86
CA ARG A 114 10.65 14.20 -5.83
C ARG A 114 9.58 14.76 -4.89
N GLU A 115 8.44 15.20 -5.42
CA GLU A 115 7.34 15.78 -4.63
C GLU A 115 6.75 14.76 -3.66
N ASP A 116 6.68 13.48 -4.04
CA ASP A 116 6.18 12.43 -3.13
C ASP A 116 7.06 12.29 -1.89
N CYS A 117 8.38 12.41 -2.05
CA CYS A 117 9.33 12.37 -0.94
C CYS A 117 9.29 13.66 -0.12
N LEU A 118 9.20 14.82 -0.79
CA LEU A 118 9.20 16.12 -0.11
C LEU A 118 7.93 16.39 0.70
N LYS A 119 6.84 15.64 0.53
CA LYS A 119 5.68 15.68 1.45
C LYS A 119 6.08 15.53 2.93
N CYS A 120 7.16 14.78 3.20
CA CYS A 120 7.73 14.63 4.54
C CYS A 120 9.13 15.23 4.65
N HIS A 121 9.91 15.24 3.56
CA HIS A 121 11.32 15.66 3.56
C HIS A 121 11.57 17.13 3.16
N GLN A 122 10.54 17.96 3.08
CA GLN A 122 10.69 19.35 2.65
C GLN A 122 11.48 20.18 3.67
N ASP A 123 11.23 19.97 4.96
CA ASP A 123 11.76 20.81 6.03
C ASP A 123 13.25 20.54 6.31
N ASP A 124 13.73 19.32 6.06
CA ASP A 124 15.13 18.89 6.20
C ASP A 124 15.94 18.99 4.91
N TRP A 125 15.34 19.44 3.80
CA TRP A 125 16.03 19.47 2.50
C TRP A 125 17.35 20.25 2.53
N GLN A 126 17.35 21.47 3.09
CA GLN A 126 18.56 22.30 3.16
C GLN A 126 19.64 21.70 4.06
N GLN A 127 19.23 21.01 5.13
CA GLN A 127 20.15 20.28 6.00
C GLN A 127 20.77 19.11 5.23
N THR A 128 19.98 18.39 4.45
CA THR A 128 20.45 17.28 3.60
C THR A 128 21.47 17.76 2.57
N VAL A 129 21.19 18.84 1.84
CA VAL A 129 22.13 19.45 0.90
C VAL A 129 23.44 19.83 1.59
N THR A 130 23.36 20.48 2.75
CA THR A 130 24.56 20.89 3.52
C THR A 130 25.36 19.68 4.00
N ALA A 131 24.70 18.62 4.48
CA ALA A 131 25.33 17.42 4.99
C ALA A 131 26.03 16.60 3.89
N THR A 132 25.61 16.74 2.64
CA THR A 132 26.19 16.05 1.49
C THR A 132 27.11 16.91 0.63
N GLN A 133 27.61 18.01 1.18
CA GLN A 133 28.59 18.86 0.51
C GLN A 133 29.99 18.22 0.55
N TYR A 134 30.33 17.42 -0.46
CA TYR A 134 31.64 16.78 -0.61
C TYR A 134 32.53 17.56 -1.59
N ASP A 135 33.30 18.53 -1.08
CA ASP A 135 34.07 19.49 -1.90
C ASP A 135 33.17 20.16 -2.96
N HIS A 136 33.47 19.96 -4.25
CA HIS A 136 32.70 20.44 -5.40
C HIS A 136 31.63 19.45 -5.90
N ARG A 137 31.20 18.49 -5.07
CA ARG A 137 30.29 17.40 -5.46
C ARG A 137 29.17 17.29 -4.44
N ASN A 138 27.94 17.43 -4.91
CA ASN A 138 26.76 17.26 -4.07
C ASN A 138 25.67 16.49 -4.85
N PRO A 139 25.28 15.28 -4.43
CA PRO A 139 24.22 14.53 -5.10
C PRO A 139 22.85 15.22 -4.96
N HIS A 140 22.68 16.10 -3.97
CA HIS A 140 21.45 16.87 -3.73
C HIS A 140 21.51 18.31 -4.25
N ASP A 141 22.65 18.73 -4.81
CA ASP A 141 22.83 20.01 -5.49
C ASP A 141 23.80 19.81 -6.68
N SER A 142 23.29 19.13 -7.70
CA SER A 142 24.10 18.64 -8.82
C SER A 142 23.88 19.48 -10.09
N HIS A 143 24.79 19.33 -11.05
CA HIS A 143 24.65 19.96 -12.37
C HIS A 143 23.47 19.42 -13.20
N LEU A 144 22.78 18.37 -12.73
CA LEU A 144 21.55 17.86 -13.35
C LEU A 144 20.31 18.64 -12.90
N GLY A 145 20.44 19.56 -11.95
CA GLY A 145 19.32 20.29 -11.37
C GLY A 145 18.46 19.38 -10.50
N GLU A 146 17.13 19.55 -10.58
CA GLU A 146 16.17 18.75 -9.83
C GLU A 146 16.01 17.36 -10.45
N ILE A 147 16.25 16.34 -9.64
CA ILE A 147 16.10 14.93 -10.00
C ILE A 147 15.24 14.23 -8.97
N ASP A 148 14.57 13.15 -9.38
CA ASP A 148 13.77 12.33 -8.49
C ASP A 148 14.65 11.59 -7.47
N CYS A 149 14.21 11.59 -6.21
CA CYS A 149 14.89 10.86 -5.15
C CYS A 149 14.98 9.36 -5.49
N SER A 150 13.93 8.83 -6.12
CA SER A 150 13.83 7.41 -6.52
C SER A 150 14.83 7.00 -7.59
N LEU A 151 15.52 7.94 -8.24
CA LEU A 151 16.60 7.65 -9.17
C LEU A 151 17.76 6.95 -8.46
N CYS A 152 18.11 7.40 -7.26
CA CYS A 152 19.17 6.82 -6.44
C CYS A 152 18.63 5.99 -5.27
N HIS A 153 17.68 6.54 -4.52
CA HIS A 153 17.14 5.95 -3.30
C HIS A 153 16.06 4.93 -3.64
N LYS A 154 16.36 3.64 -3.47
CA LYS A 154 15.43 2.55 -3.74
C LYS A 154 14.82 2.04 -2.43
N MET A 155 13.49 2.03 -2.34
CA MET A 155 12.77 1.63 -1.13
C MET A 155 12.88 0.13 -0.84
N HIS A 156 12.51 -0.69 -1.83
CA HIS A 156 12.36 -2.14 -1.68
C HIS A 156 13.48 -2.96 -2.32
N ARG A 157 14.62 -2.33 -2.61
CA ARG A 157 15.85 -2.99 -3.07
C ARG A 157 17.05 -2.13 -2.71
N THR A 158 18.26 -2.64 -2.95
CA THR A 158 19.48 -1.86 -2.74
C THR A 158 19.45 -0.57 -3.56
N SER A 159 19.73 0.55 -2.90
CA SER A 159 19.88 1.86 -3.53
C SER A 159 21.08 1.88 -4.47
N GLU A 160 21.13 2.81 -5.39
CA GLU A 160 22.20 2.91 -6.38
C GLU A 160 22.64 4.35 -6.53
N VAL A 161 23.90 4.56 -6.88
CA VAL A 161 24.42 5.90 -7.08
C VAL A 161 24.35 6.22 -8.57
N TYR A 162 23.33 6.96 -8.98
CA TYR A 162 23.15 7.33 -10.39
C TYR A 162 24.37 8.02 -11.00
N CYS A 163 25.03 8.88 -10.22
CA CYS A 163 26.25 9.57 -10.64
C CYS A 163 27.40 8.61 -10.97
N ALA A 164 27.41 7.40 -10.38
CA ALA A 164 28.44 6.39 -10.61
C ALA A 164 28.42 5.80 -12.03
N GLN A 165 27.39 6.12 -12.83
CA GLN A 165 27.35 5.77 -14.24
C GLN A 165 28.40 6.54 -15.07
N CYS A 166 28.82 7.72 -14.60
CA CYS A 166 29.78 8.59 -15.30
C CYS A 166 30.95 9.06 -14.42
N HIS A 167 30.80 9.03 -13.09
CA HIS A 167 31.77 9.54 -12.13
C HIS A 167 32.24 8.45 -11.18
N GLU A 168 33.45 8.60 -10.65
CA GLU A 168 33.96 7.77 -9.56
C GLU A 168 34.34 8.66 -8.38
N PHE A 169 33.72 8.45 -7.22
CA PHE A 169 33.99 9.21 -6.01
C PHE A 169 34.30 8.30 -4.83
N ASP A 170 35.30 8.65 -4.03
CA ASP A 170 35.72 7.85 -2.87
C ASP A 170 34.64 7.70 -1.80
N TRP A 171 33.69 8.63 -1.72
CA TRP A 171 32.60 8.56 -0.75
C TRP A 171 31.60 7.44 -1.08
N PHE A 172 31.54 6.93 -2.32
CA PHE A 172 30.69 5.78 -2.66
C PHE A 172 31.03 4.56 -1.79
N LYS A 173 32.32 4.36 -1.50
CA LYS A 173 32.84 3.26 -0.67
C LYS A 173 32.44 3.36 0.81
N LYS A 174 31.91 4.51 1.23
CA LYS A 174 31.46 4.77 2.60
C LYS A 174 29.95 4.52 2.77
N LEU A 175 29.23 4.22 1.69
CA LEU A 175 27.80 3.93 1.75
C LEU A 175 27.55 2.58 2.42
N GLY A 176 26.42 2.50 3.13
CA GLY A 176 25.99 1.29 3.85
C GLY A 176 25.71 0.11 2.92
N SER A 177 25.50 -1.06 3.53
CA SER A 177 25.17 -2.30 2.82
C SER A 177 23.81 -2.26 2.07
N ASP A 178 23.00 -1.22 2.33
CA ASP A 178 21.76 -0.94 1.63
C ASP A 178 21.95 -0.28 0.25
N TRP A 179 23.20 0.01 -0.12
CA TRP A 179 23.58 0.55 -1.43
C TRP A 179 24.35 -0.49 -2.25
N LYS A 180 24.11 -0.47 -3.56
CA LYS A 180 24.96 -1.18 -4.53
C LYS A 180 26.36 -0.59 -4.42
N GLN A 181 27.30 -1.42 -4.00
CA GLN A 181 28.70 -1.06 -3.98
C GLN A 181 29.19 -0.92 -5.44
N SER A 182 29.97 0.11 -5.72
CA SER A 182 30.63 0.26 -7.03
C SER A 182 31.55 -0.93 -7.25
N GLN A 183 31.45 -1.58 -8.41
CA GLN A 183 32.43 -2.60 -8.83
C GLN A 183 33.79 -1.97 -9.08
#